data_AF-A0AAP0DIP9-F1
#
_entry.id   AF-A0AAP0DIP9-F1
#
_cell.length_a   1.000
_cell.length_b   1.000
_cell.length_c   1.000
_cell.angle_alpha   90.00
_cell.angle_beta   90.00
_cell.angle_gamma   90.00
#
_symmetry.space_group_name_H-M   'P 1'
#
loop_
_entity.id
_entity.type
_entity.pdbx_description
1 polymer ?
#
loop_
_entity_poly.entity_id
_entity_poly.type
_entity_poly.pdbx_seq_one_letter_code
_entity_poly.pdbx_strand_id
1 'polypeptide(L)'
;MQLPHKHYNTGWVLSQVGKAHFELVDYKESERAFNNARLASPYSLEGMDIYSTVLYHLKEDMKLSYLAQELISTDRLAPQSCEASH
;
A
#
# COMPACT_ATOMS: atom_id res chain seq x y z
N MET A 1 -5.47 -2.68 -21.06
CA MET A 1 -5.23 -1.51 -20.17
C MET A 1 -3.87 -1.69 -19.50
N GLN A 2 -2.78 -1.29 -20.17
CA GLN A 2 -1.43 -1.35 -19.59
C GLN A 2 -1.17 -0.04 -18.84
N LEU A 3 -0.99 -0.11 -17.52
CA LEU A 3 -0.47 1.03 -16.76
C LEU A 3 0.95 1.34 -17.26
N PRO A 4 1.34 2.62 -17.40
CA PRO A 4 2.64 2.97 -17.96
C PRO A 4 3.78 2.49 -17.06
N HIS A 5 4.65 1.63 -17.62
CA HIS A 5 5.86 1.07 -17.01
C HIS A 5 6.87 2.08 -16.41
N LYS A 6 6.60 3.40 -16.47
CA LYS A 6 7.53 4.46 -16.06
C LYS A 6 7.43 4.93 -14.59
N HIS A 7 6.41 4.52 -13.84
CA HIS A 7 6.29 4.85 -12.40
C HIS A 7 6.72 3.70 -11.46
N TYR A 8 7.05 2.54 -12.02
CA TYR A 8 7.32 1.33 -11.23
C TYR A 8 8.53 1.46 -10.30
N ASN A 9 9.58 2.19 -10.67
CA ASN A 9 10.89 1.91 -10.07
C ASN A 9 11.15 2.48 -8.67
N THR A 10 10.23 3.21 -8.04
CA THR A 10 10.45 3.73 -6.67
C THR A 10 9.41 3.22 -5.68
N GLY A 11 8.12 3.43 -5.94
CA GLY A 11 7.05 2.91 -5.06
C GLY A 11 7.03 1.39 -4.99
N TRP A 12 7.09 0.72 -6.15
CA TRP A 12 7.11 -0.75 -6.23
C TRP A 12 8.30 -1.36 -5.48
N VAL A 13 9.50 -0.82 -5.73
CA VAL A 13 10.75 -1.33 -5.12
C VAL A 13 10.68 -1.19 -3.60
N LEU A 14 10.21 -0.05 -3.09
CA LEU A 14 10.03 0.17 -1.66
C LEU A 14 8.98 -0.78 -1.06
N SER A 15 7.89 -1.07 -1.79
CA SER A 15 6.93 -2.10 -1.37
C SER A 15 7.58 -3.50 -1.30
N GLN A 16 8.46 -3.86 -2.24
CA GLN A 16 9.20 -5.14 -2.17
C GLN A 16 10.18 -5.18 -0.99
N VAL A 17 10.85 -4.08 -0.69
CA VAL A 17 11.70 -3.96 0.51
C VAL A 17 10.87 -4.13 1.79
N GLY A 18 9.69 -3.51 1.85
CA GLY A 18 8.76 -3.67 2.97
C GLY A 18 8.32 -5.12 3.19
N LYS A 19 8.04 -5.84 2.09
CA LYS A 19 7.72 -7.27 2.12
C LYS A 19 8.89 -8.11 2.64
N ALA A 20 10.11 -7.84 2.19
CA ALA A 20 11.30 -8.54 2.67
C ALA A 20 11.52 -8.35 4.18
N HIS A 21 11.35 -7.13 4.70
CA HIS A 21 11.44 -6.88 6.14
C HIS A 21 10.32 -7.57 6.93
N PHE A 22 9.11 -7.66 6.36
CA PHE A 22 8.01 -8.41 6.96
C PHE A 22 8.33 -9.90 7.08
N GLU A 23 8.92 -10.52 6.05
CA GLU A 23 9.37 -11.92 6.10
C GLU A 23 10.44 -12.17 7.16
N LEU A 24 11.27 -11.15 7.44
CA LEU A 24 12.26 -11.17 8.53
C LEU A 24 11.67 -10.83 9.91
N VAL A 25 10.36 -10.62 10.01
CA VAL A 25 9.67 -10.23 11.26
C VAL A 25 10.15 -8.86 11.79
N ASP A 26 10.79 -8.05 10.94
CA ASP A 26 11.19 -6.69 11.25
C ASP A 26 10.07 -5.71 10.88
N TYR A 27 9.04 -5.69 11.73
CA TYR A 27 7.86 -4.87 11.50
C TYR A 27 8.17 -3.37 11.47
N LYS A 28 9.20 -2.91 12.19
CA LYS A 28 9.55 -1.47 12.22
C LYS A 28 10.17 -1.01 10.91
N GLU A 29 11.13 -1.76 10.37
CA GLU A 29 11.71 -1.41 9.07
C GLU A 29 10.72 -1.67 7.93
N SER A 30 9.84 -2.68 8.07
CA SER A 30 8.74 -2.89 7.13
C SER A 30 7.79 -1.68 7.08
N GLU A 31 7.36 -1.15 8.23
CA GLU A 31 6.50 0.05 8.32
C GLU A 31 7.13 1.27 7.64
N ARG A 32 8.44 1.50 7.87
CA ARG A 32 9.18 2.59 7.23
C ARG A 32 9.24 2.45 5.72
N ALA A 33 9.54 1.24 5.24
CA ALA A 33 9.61 0.97 3.81
C ALA A 33 8.24 1.20 3.13
N PHE A 34 7.15 0.73 3.73
CA PHE A 34 5.80 0.96 3.21
C PHE A 34 5.38 2.43 3.28
N ASN A 35 5.73 3.17 4.33
CA ASN A 35 5.50 4.61 4.39
C ASN A 35 6.24 5.35 3.25
N ASN A 36 7.50 5.00 3.00
CA ASN A 36 8.25 5.58 1.89
C ASN A 36 7.64 5.18 0.53
N ALA A 37 7.18 3.94 0.36
CA ALA A 37 6.50 3.49 -0.84
C ALA A 37 5.23 4.31 -1.12
N ARG A 38 4.46 4.61 -0.07
CA ARG A 38 3.26 5.46 -0.16
C ARG A 38 3.57 6.92 -0.48
N LEU A 39 4.66 7.47 0.06
CA LEU A 39 5.10 8.82 -0.32
C LEU A 39 5.51 8.88 -1.80
N ALA A 40 6.18 7.83 -2.29
CA ALA A 40 6.60 7.73 -3.68
C ALA A 40 5.44 7.43 -4.65
N SER A 41 4.40 6.74 -4.20
CA SER A 41 3.25 6.35 -5.01
C SER A 41 1.97 6.22 -4.15
N PRO A 42 1.31 7.35 -3.83
CA PRO A 42 0.19 7.37 -2.87
C PRO A 42 -1.01 6.51 -3.30
N TYR A 43 -1.22 6.34 -4.60
CA TYR A 43 -2.34 5.59 -5.16
C TYR A 43 -2.00 4.12 -5.44
N SER A 44 -0.79 3.65 -5.07
CA SER A 44 -0.41 2.26 -5.25
C SER A 44 -1.05 1.39 -4.16
N LEU A 45 -1.83 0.40 -4.58
CA LEU A 45 -2.41 -0.60 -3.67
C LEU A 45 -1.44 -1.75 -3.34
N GLU A 46 -0.21 -1.68 -3.84
CA GLU A 46 0.71 -2.80 -3.75
C GLU A 46 1.30 -3.01 -2.36
N GLY A 47 1.06 -4.20 -1.80
CA GLY A 47 1.57 -4.61 -0.49
C GLY A 47 0.82 -3.99 0.68
N MET A 48 -0.35 -3.39 0.44
CA MET A 48 -1.16 -2.77 1.50
C MET A 48 -1.80 -3.81 2.44
N ASP A 49 -2.04 -5.02 1.96
CA ASP A 49 -2.41 -6.19 2.76
C ASP A 49 -1.35 -6.53 3.81
N ILE A 50 -0.09 -6.59 3.38
CA ILE A 50 1.06 -6.85 4.26
C ILE A 50 1.27 -5.64 5.19
N TYR A 51 1.17 -4.42 4.68
CA TYR A 51 1.29 -3.21 5.49
C TYR A 51 0.23 -3.16 6.60
N SER A 52 -1.02 -3.55 6.32
CA SER A 52 -2.07 -3.64 7.34
C SER A 52 -1.72 -4.66 8.45
N THR A 53 -1.10 -5.78 8.07
CA THR A 53 -0.63 -6.80 9.01
C THR A 53 0.53 -6.28 9.86
N VAL A 54 1.46 -5.53 9.27
CA VAL A 54 2.57 -4.88 9.98
C VAL A 54 2.03 -3.90 11.03
N LEU A 55 1.10 -3.02 10.65
CA LEU A 55 0.49 -2.05 11.57
C LEU A 55 -0.26 -2.72 12.71
N TYR A 56 -0.94 -3.84 12.44
CA TYR A 56 -1.57 -4.66 13.46
C TYR A 56 -0.56 -5.20 14.48
N HIS A 57 0.58 -5.74 14.02
CA HIS A 57 1.64 -6.24 14.92
C HIS A 57 2.30 -5.13 15.74
N LEU A 58 2.41 -3.93 15.16
CA LEU A 58 2.94 -2.75 15.84
C LEU A 58 1.93 -2.06 16.78
N LYS A 59 0.66 -2.50 16.80
CA LYS A 59 -0.44 -1.89 17.55
C LYS A 59 -0.69 -0.43 17.16
N GLU A 60 -0.53 -0.13 15.87
CA GLU A 60 -0.71 1.21 15.29
C GLU A 60 -2.16 1.40 14.82
N ASP A 61 -3.12 1.33 15.75
CA ASP A 61 -4.57 1.27 15.46
C ASP A 61 -5.08 2.47 14.66
N MET A 62 -4.51 3.66 14.92
CA MET A 62 -4.86 4.88 14.19
C MET A 62 -4.43 4.82 12.72
N LYS A 63 -3.19 4.38 12.46
CA LYS A 63 -2.67 4.21 11.10
C LYS A 63 -3.42 3.11 10.35
N LEU A 64 -3.76 2.02 11.04
CA LEU A 64 -4.50 0.91 10.46
C LEU A 64 -5.91 1.35 10.04
N SER A 65 -6.60 2.12 10.89
CA SER A 65 -7.92 2.68 10.58
C SER A 65 -7.87 3.65 9.40
N TYR A 66 -6.86 4.52 9.36
CA TYR A 66 -6.64 5.44 8.26
C TYR A 66 -6.38 4.70 6.93
N LEU A 67 -5.50 3.70 6.96
CA LEU A 67 -5.20 2.86 5.79
C LEU A 67 -6.46 2.18 5.26
N ALA A 68 -7.28 1.61 6.13
CA ALA A 68 -8.54 0.97 5.72
C ALA A 68 -9.49 1.94 5.01
N GLN A 69 -9.67 3.15 5.56
CA GLN A 69 -10.51 4.19 4.95
C GLN A 69 -9.99 4.64 3.58
N GLU A 70 -8.67 4.80 3.47
CA GLU A 70 -8.00 5.20 2.24
C GLU A 70 -8.15 4.13 1.15
N LEU A 71 -7.97 2.85 1.49
CA LEU A 71 -8.15 1.73 0.56
C LEU A 71 -9.60 1.65 0.05
N ILE A 72 -10.59 1.82 0.92
CA ILE A 72 -12.01 1.88 0.54
C ILE A 72 -12.27 3.05 -0.43
N SER A 73 -11.70 4.23 -0.16
CA SER A 73 -11.87 5.39 -1.02
C SER A 73 -11.18 5.26 -2.38
N THR A 74 -10.04 4.57 -2.42
CA THR A 74 -9.24 4.33 -3.63
C THR A 74 -9.86 3.24 -4.50
N ASP A 75 -10.38 2.16 -3.89
CA ASP A 75 -11.09 1.08 -4.58
C ASP A 75 -12.35 1.61 -5.30
N ARG A 76 -13.07 2.57 -4.69
CA ARG A 76 -14.21 3.25 -5.32
C ARG A 76 -13.85 4.06 -6.57
N LEU A 77 -12.56 4.44 -6.72
CA LEU A 77 -12.03 5.16 -7.88
C LEU A 77 -11.33 4.23 -8.88
N ALA A 78 -11.25 2.92 -8.60
CA ALA A 78 -10.73 1.96 -9.56
C ALA A 78 -11.64 1.94 -10.80
N PRO A 79 -11.08 1.94 -12.02
CA PRO A 79 -11.84 2.07 -13.27
C PRO A 79 -12.88 0.96 -13.51
N GLN A 80 -12.90 -0.09 -12.68
CA GLN A 80 -13.89 -1.17 -12.70
C GLN A 80 -15.23 -0.75 -12.07
N SER A 81 -15.25 0.31 -11.25
CA SER A 81 -16.47 0.82 -10.62
C SER A 81 -17.18 1.91 -11.43
N CYS A 82 -16.57 2.41 -12.51
CA CYS A 82 -17.13 3.50 -13.32
C CYS A 82 -17.99 3.05 -14.51
N GLU A 83 -18.16 1.74 -14.75
CA GLU A 83 -18.95 1.24 -15.90
C GLU A 83 -20.42 0.90 -15.57
N ALA A 84 -20.95 1.26 -14.40
CA ALA A 84 -22.33 0.96 -14.03
C ALA A 84 -23.26 2.19 -13.96
N SER A 85 -23.03 3.21 -14.77
CA SER A 85 -23.96 4.35 -14.93
C SER A 85 -23.82 4.98 -16.32
N HIS A 86 -24.24 4.26 -17.36
CA HIS A 86 -24.68 4.84 -18.62
C HIS A 86 -25.76 3.98 -19.25
#